data_AF-A0AAU9WWP1-F1
#
_entry.id   AF-A0AAU9WWP1-F1
#
_cell.length_a   1.000
_cell.length_b   1.000
_cell.length_c   1.000
_cell.angle_alpha   90.00
_cell.angle_beta   90.00
_cell.angle_gamma   90.00
#
_symmetry.space_group_name_H-M   'P 1'
#
loop_
_entity.id
_entity.type
_entity.pdbx_description
1 polymer ?
#
loop_
_entity_poly.entity_id
_entity_poly.type
_entity_poly.pdbx_seq_one_letter_code
_entity_poly.pdbx_strand_id
1 'polypeptide(L)'
;MKHNTAVLFWSTLAVLIFTKGLASPLLKALSNSESGISVARSVWIMSRNSRSLIRVRGTSVDGNGVKTDESGKLLELESKRYNGSVYVRIRSVTENSYLCVNDAGDLTVEVHGNIFTQCLFTEDTFSGYRTFQSIKNSTWYLGFKRSGKVKQPHNTTFSQKAARFVTYFSLSSIP
;
A
#
# COMPACT_ATOMS: atom_id res chain seq x y z
N MET A 1 -67.61 7.80 26.66
CA MET A 1 -66.94 8.48 25.53
C MET A 1 -65.47 8.07 25.52
N LYS A 2 -65.05 7.14 24.65
CA LYS A 2 -63.65 6.69 24.51
C LYS A 2 -63.15 7.19 23.15
N HIS A 3 -62.15 8.07 23.16
CA HIS A 3 -61.57 8.63 21.94
C HIS A 3 -60.45 7.73 21.41
N ASN A 4 -60.50 7.54 20.10
CA ASN A 4 -59.65 6.68 19.29
C ASN A 4 -58.32 7.39 19.02
N THR A 5 -57.22 6.91 19.62
CA THR A 5 -55.86 7.43 19.40
C THR A 5 -54.94 6.29 18.95
N ALA A 6 -55.19 5.70 17.78
CA ALA A 6 -54.41 4.56 17.30
C ALA A 6 -53.93 4.65 15.83
N VAL A 7 -54.15 5.76 15.13
CA VAL A 7 -53.94 5.80 13.66
C VAL A 7 -52.72 6.61 13.21
N LEU A 8 -52.09 7.41 14.08
CA LEU A 8 -51.00 8.31 13.64
C LEU A 8 -49.56 7.78 13.86
N PHE A 9 -49.39 6.61 14.46
CA PHE A 9 -48.05 6.08 14.77
C PHE A 9 -47.45 5.16 13.68
N TRP A 10 -48.23 4.77 12.67
CA TRP A 10 -47.79 3.80 11.67
C TRP A 10 -47.26 4.43 10.37
N SER A 11 -47.46 5.73 10.13
CA SER A 11 -46.96 6.37 8.89
C SER A 11 -45.54 6.95 9.01
N THR A 12 -45.08 7.31 10.22
CA THR A 12 -43.74 7.89 10.42
C THR A 12 -42.63 6.84 10.41
N LEU A 13 -42.93 5.59 10.80
CA LEU A 13 -41.95 4.49 10.81
C LEU A 13 -41.62 4.00 9.39
N ALA A 14 -42.61 3.99 8.49
CA ALA A 14 -42.42 3.54 7.10
C ALA A 14 -41.49 4.48 6.29
N VAL A 15 -41.54 5.80 6.54
CA VAL A 15 -40.69 6.80 5.87
C VAL A 15 -39.22 6.70 6.33
N LEU A 16 -38.98 6.33 7.59
CA LEU A 16 -37.63 6.12 8.13
C LEU A 16 -36.98 4.80 7.65
N ILE A 17 -37.79 3.81 7.25
CA ILE A 17 -37.28 2.54 6.69
C ILE A 17 -36.91 2.71 5.21
N PHE A 18 -37.71 3.48 4.45
CA PHE A 18 -37.45 3.70 3.02
C PHE A 18 -36.25 4.64 2.73
N THR A 19 -35.94 5.58 3.63
CA THR A 19 -34.78 6.48 3.45
C THR A 19 -33.43 5.83 3.80
N LYS A 20 -33.42 4.79 4.66
CA LYS A 20 -32.19 4.07 5.04
C LYS A 20 -31.75 3.02 4.01
N GLY A 21 -32.66 2.55 3.15
CA GLY A 21 -32.35 1.57 2.11
C GLY A 21 -31.51 2.15 0.96
N LEU A 22 -31.85 3.34 0.49
CA LEU A 22 -31.21 3.99 -0.68
C LEU A 22 -29.89 4.70 -0.35
N ALA A 23 -29.69 5.12 0.89
CA ALA A 23 -28.46 5.78 1.32
C ALA A 23 -27.28 4.81 1.42
N SER A 24 -27.52 3.52 1.66
CA SER A 24 -26.44 2.56 1.92
C SER A 24 -25.54 2.24 0.72
N PRO A 25 -26.04 1.92 -0.50
CA PRO A 25 -25.17 1.70 -1.66
C PRO A 25 -24.50 2.98 -2.14
N LEU A 26 -25.17 4.14 -2.01
CA LEU A 26 -24.65 5.42 -2.42
C LEU A 26 -23.58 5.95 -1.44
N LEU A 27 -23.74 5.75 -0.13
CA LEU A 27 -22.69 6.00 0.86
C LEU A 27 -21.51 5.03 0.70
N LYS A 28 -21.74 3.77 0.31
CA LYS A 28 -20.67 2.82 -0.06
C LYS A 28 -19.96 3.25 -1.35
N ALA A 29 -20.70 3.74 -2.34
CA ALA A 29 -20.14 4.26 -3.58
C ALA A 29 -19.35 5.56 -3.34
N LEU A 30 -19.82 6.44 -2.46
CA LEU A 30 -19.12 7.65 -2.02
C LEU A 30 -17.92 7.33 -1.11
N SER A 31 -17.96 6.30 -0.26
CA SER A 31 -16.78 5.85 0.48
C SER A 31 -15.72 5.23 -0.45
N ASN A 32 -16.17 4.66 -1.56
CA ASN A 32 -15.31 4.15 -2.63
C ASN A 32 -14.95 5.22 -3.67
N SER A 33 -15.46 6.45 -3.55
CA SER A 33 -15.04 7.58 -4.38
C SER A 33 -13.59 7.89 -4.06
N GLU A 34 -12.69 7.41 -4.90
CA GLU A 34 -11.23 7.56 -4.85
C GLU A 34 -10.77 9.01 -5.08
N SER A 35 -11.55 10.02 -4.72
CA SER A 35 -11.21 11.44 -4.82
C SER A 35 -10.40 11.96 -3.62
N GLY A 36 -9.72 11.06 -2.90
CA GLY A 36 -8.69 11.44 -1.94
C GLY A 36 -7.38 11.64 -2.69
N ILE A 37 -6.72 12.78 -2.51
CA ILE A 37 -5.44 13.12 -3.16
C ILE A 37 -4.47 11.94 -3.01
N SER A 38 -4.21 11.24 -4.11
CA SER A 38 -3.12 10.27 -4.23
C SER A 38 -1.83 11.07 -4.21
N VAL A 39 -1.10 11.00 -3.10
CA VAL A 39 0.19 11.67 -2.94
C VAL A 39 1.26 10.67 -3.34
N ALA A 40 2.03 11.02 -4.36
CA ALA A 40 3.17 10.23 -4.78
C ALA A 40 4.46 10.98 -4.42
N ARG A 41 5.44 10.24 -3.88
CA ARG A 41 6.75 10.81 -3.53
C ARG A 41 7.89 9.97 -4.09
N SER A 42 8.81 10.67 -4.72
CA SER A 42 10.01 10.12 -5.32
C SER A 42 11.13 9.99 -4.27
N VAL A 43 11.56 8.75 -4.02
CA VAL A 43 12.50 8.41 -2.96
C VAL A 43 13.54 7.37 -3.40
N TRP A 44 14.69 7.43 -2.75
CA TRP A 44 15.66 6.34 -2.70
C TRP A 44 15.36 5.47 -1.50
N ILE A 45 15.15 4.16 -1.70
CA ILE A 45 14.95 3.23 -0.59
C ILE A 45 16.21 2.40 -0.41
N MET A 46 16.88 2.57 0.73
CA MET A 46 18.06 1.79 1.10
C MET A 46 17.67 0.67 2.07
N SER A 47 18.09 -0.56 1.78
CA SER A 47 17.98 -1.65 2.75
C SER A 47 19.04 -1.48 3.83
N ARG A 48 18.61 -1.51 5.11
CA ARG A 48 19.52 -1.51 6.25
C ARG A 48 20.45 -2.73 6.23
N ASN A 49 19.97 -3.87 5.73
CA ASN A 49 20.67 -5.14 5.84
C ASN A 49 21.78 -5.30 4.80
N SER A 50 21.52 -4.95 3.53
CA SER A 50 22.54 -4.96 2.48
C SER A 50 23.37 -3.67 2.44
N ARG A 51 22.86 -2.57 3.01
CA ARG A 51 23.48 -1.22 2.97
C ARG A 51 23.55 -0.64 1.55
N SER A 52 22.62 -1.05 0.69
CA SER A 52 22.52 -0.58 -0.70
C SER A 52 21.07 -0.28 -1.06
N LEU A 53 20.88 0.40 -2.19
CA LEU A 53 19.56 0.79 -2.67
C LEU A 53 18.80 -0.42 -3.22
N ILE A 54 17.48 -0.37 -3.11
CA ILE A 54 16.60 -1.26 -3.88
C ILE A 54 16.74 -0.88 -5.35
N ARG A 55 16.84 -1.90 -6.21
CA ARG A 55 16.97 -1.76 -7.65
C ARG A 55 16.03 -2.73 -8.35
N VAL A 56 15.29 -2.22 -9.32
CA VAL A 56 14.41 -3.03 -10.19
C VAL A 56 14.99 -3.00 -11.60
N ARG A 57 15.09 -4.17 -12.24
CA ARG A 57 15.54 -4.35 -13.62
C ARG A 57 14.68 -5.40 -14.31
N GLY A 58 13.87 -4.99 -15.28
CA GLY A 58 12.88 -5.87 -15.90
C GLY A 58 11.96 -6.47 -14.83
N THR A 59 11.95 -7.80 -14.74
CA THR A 59 11.15 -8.57 -13.78
C THR A 59 11.88 -8.90 -12.47
N SER A 60 13.10 -8.39 -12.29
CA SER A 60 13.94 -8.69 -11.13
C SER A 60 14.08 -7.50 -10.19
N VAL A 61 14.21 -7.79 -8.90
CA VAL A 61 14.48 -6.81 -7.86
C VAL A 61 15.59 -7.31 -6.93
N ASP A 62 16.50 -6.42 -6.56
CA ASP A 62 17.56 -6.68 -5.58
C ASP A 62 17.83 -5.45 -4.71
N GLY A 63 18.59 -5.65 -3.65
CA GLY A 63 19.05 -4.62 -2.73
C GLY A 63 20.54 -4.36 -2.90
N ASN A 64 21.06 -4.32 -4.14
CA ASN A 64 22.45 -4.04 -4.50
C ASN A 64 22.59 -2.81 -5.41
N GLY A 65 21.58 -1.93 -5.42
CA GLY A 65 21.60 -0.70 -6.22
C GLY A 65 22.53 0.37 -5.66
N VAL A 66 23.06 1.19 -6.57
CA VAL A 66 23.85 2.40 -6.27
C VAL A 66 23.24 3.62 -6.96
N LYS A 67 23.47 4.82 -6.44
CA LYS A 67 22.87 6.07 -6.98
C LYS A 67 23.29 6.38 -8.42
N THR A 68 24.45 5.89 -8.84
CA THR A 68 25.03 6.11 -10.17
C THR A 68 24.58 5.09 -11.21
N ASP A 69 23.93 4.00 -10.78
CA ASP A 69 23.36 3.06 -11.74
C ASP A 69 22.27 3.83 -12.50
N GLU A 70 22.36 3.86 -13.83
CA GLU A 70 21.25 4.35 -14.64
C GLU A 70 19.94 3.67 -14.27
N SER A 71 19.99 2.41 -13.77
CA SER A 71 18.91 1.55 -13.21
C SER A 71 18.75 1.53 -11.68
N GLY A 72 19.68 2.09 -10.90
CA GLY A 72 19.56 2.23 -9.45
C GLY A 72 18.73 3.46 -9.21
N LYS A 73 17.44 3.31 -9.55
CA LYS A 73 16.53 4.37 -9.95
C LYS A 73 15.52 4.67 -8.85
N LEU A 74 15.11 5.93 -8.87
CA LEU A 74 14.11 6.53 -8.02
C LEU A 74 12.90 5.60 -7.92
N LEU A 75 12.49 5.27 -6.70
CA LEU A 75 11.23 4.59 -6.44
C LEU A 75 10.18 5.64 -6.08
N GLU A 76 8.96 5.41 -6.49
CA GLU A 76 7.82 6.25 -6.15
C GLU A 76 6.95 5.50 -5.14
N LEU A 77 6.74 6.13 -3.98
CA LEU A 77 5.76 5.69 -2.99
C LEU A 77 4.45 6.41 -3.28
N GLU A 78 3.54 5.72 -3.97
CA GLU A 78 2.21 6.24 -4.31
C GLU A 78 1.21 5.88 -3.20
N SER A 79 0.58 6.87 -2.58
CA SER A 79 -0.50 6.59 -1.63
C SER A 79 -1.75 6.07 -2.36
N LYS A 80 -2.37 5.01 -1.82
CA LYS A 80 -3.61 4.44 -2.34
C LYS A 80 -4.58 4.18 -1.20
N ARG A 81 -5.80 4.69 -1.34
CA ARG A 81 -6.90 4.32 -0.44
C ARG A 81 -7.45 2.96 -0.82
N TYR A 82 -7.64 2.10 0.18
CA TYR A 82 -8.27 0.80 0.05
C TYR A 82 -8.98 0.45 1.35
N ASN A 83 -10.24 0.00 1.29
CA ASN A 83 -11.07 -0.31 2.46
C ASN A 83 -11.03 0.75 3.57
N GLY A 84 -11.11 2.03 3.20
CA GLY A 84 -11.11 3.16 4.16
C GLY A 84 -9.75 3.48 4.81
N SER A 85 -8.69 2.74 4.48
CA SER A 85 -7.31 2.96 4.97
C SER A 85 -6.38 3.44 3.85
N VAL A 86 -5.25 4.05 4.20
CA VAL A 86 -4.23 4.50 3.25
C VAL A 86 -3.04 3.55 3.30
N TYR A 87 -2.65 3.06 2.13
CA TYR A 87 -1.49 2.20 1.91
C TYR A 87 -0.55 2.83 0.90
N VAL A 88 0.61 2.21 0.66
CA VAL A 88 1.54 2.64 -0.37
C VAL A 88 1.72 1.55 -1.43
N ARG A 89 1.83 1.98 -2.69
CA ARG A 89 2.40 1.19 -3.77
C ARG A 89 3.84 1.62 -3.99
N ILE A 90 4.72 0.68 -4.23
CA ILE A 90 6.14 0.94 -4.50
C ILE A 90 6.39 0.73 -5.98
N ARG A 91 6.49 1.83 -6.73
CA ARG A 91 6.71 1.81 -8.18
C ARG A 91 8.17 2.10 -8.50
N SER A 92 8.75 1.34 -9.41
CA SER A 92 9.97 1.72 -10.10
C SER A 92 9.62 2.76 -11.17
N VAL A 93 10.09 4.00 -11.01
CA VAL A 93 9.75 5.13 -11.92
C VAL A 93 10.04 4.81 -13.38
N THR A 94 10.99 3.94 -13.60
CA THR A 94 11.72 3.82 -14.86
C THR A 94 11.53 2.53 -15.62
N GLU A 95 11.20 1.45 -14.90
CA GLU A 95 10.74 0.19 -15.44
C GLU A 95 9.21 0.26 -15.53
N ASN A 96 8.60 1.28 -14.90
CA ASN A 96 7.16 1.47 -14.83
C ASN A 96 6.48 0.19 -14.31
N SER A 97 7.02 -0.35 -13.22
CA SER A 97 6.57 -1.60 -12.62
C SER A 97 6.48 -1.48 -11.11
N TYR A 98 5.65 -2.31 -10.50
CA TYR A 98 5.35 -2.29 -9.08
C TYR A 98 5.94 -3.49 -8.38
N LEU A 99 6.43 -3.28 -7.15
CA LEU A 99 6.71 -4.39 -6.25
C LEU A 99 5.39 -4.93 -5.72
N CYS A 100 5.19 -6.24 -5.81
CA CYS A 100 3.96 -6.90 -5.39
C CYS A 100 4.28 -8.20 -4.63
N VAL A 101 3.33 -8.69 -3.85
CA VAL A 101 3.43 -9.98 -3.16
C VAL A 101 2.31 -10.88 -3.67
N ASN A 102 2.71 -11.98 -4.32
CA ASN A 102 1.76 -12.95 -4.84
C ASN A 102 1.13 -13.80 -3.71
N ASP A 103 0.21 -14.69 -4.07
CA ASP A 103 -0.48 -15.55 -3.10
C ASP A 103 0.43 -16.57 -2.41
N ALA A 104 1.54 -16.95 -3.04
CA ALA A 104 2.58 -17.80 -2.44
C ALA A 104 3.47 -17.03 -1.44
N GLY A 105 3.32 -15.71 -1.36
CA GLY A 105 4.13 -14.85 -0.49
C GLY A 105 5.52 -14.56 -1.03
N ASP A 106 5.70 -14.67 -2.35
CA ASP A 106 6.91 -14.25 -3.05
C ASP A 106 6.79 -12.80 -3.52
N LEU A 107 7.92 -12.10 -3.51
CA LEU A 107 8.04 -10.77 -4.07
C LEU A 107 8.14 -10.87 -5.59
N THR A 108 7.21 -10.22 -6.30
CA THR A 108 7.18 -10.13 -7.75
C THR A 108 7.28 -8.67 -8.21
N VAL A 109 7.58 -8.49 -9.50
CA VAL A 109 7.63 -7.18 -10.17
C VAL A 109 6.60 -7.20 -11.29
N GLU A 110 5.57 -6.36 -11.19
CA GLU A 110 4.42 -6.38 -12.09
C GLU A 110 4.31 -5.08 -12.90
N VAL A 111 4.14 -5.17 -14.22
CA VAL A 111 4.00 -4.00 -15.13
C VAL A 111 2.63 -3.34 -14.98
N HIS A 112 1.60 -4.14 -14.73
CA HIS A 112 0.25 -3.67 -14.47
C HIS A 112 -0.06 -3.92 -12.99
N GLY A 113 0.09 -2.91 -12.14
CA GLY A 113 -0.27 -2.98 -10.71
C GLY A 113 -1.76 -3.21 -10.42
N ASN A 114 -2.50 -3.80 -11.38
CA ASN A 114 -3.95 -3.96 -11.43
C ASN A 114 -4.46 -5.16 -10.61
N ILE A 115 -3.58 -5.99 -10.03
CA ILE A 115 -4.00 -6.84 -8.89
C ILE A 115 -3.85 -6.02 -7.62
N PHE A 116 -4.77 -5.05 -7.47
CA PHE A 116 -4.59 -3.88 -6.62
C PHE A 116 -4.14 -4.19 -5.20
N THR A 117 -4.53 -5.31 -4.59
CA THR A 117 -4.15 -5.62 -3.20
C THR A 117 -2.78 -6.27 -3.04
N GLN A 118 -2.25 -6.94 -4.07
CA GLN A 118 -0.96 -7.61 -4.01
C GLN A 118 0.21 -6.61 -3.95
N CYS A 119 0.01 -5.43 -4.54
CA CYS A 119 1.02 -4.38 -4.61
C CYS A 119 0.88 -3.31 -3.51
N LEU A 120 0.03 -3.54 -2.51
CA LEU A 120 -0.18 -2.62 -1.40
C LEU A 120 0.60 -3.05 -0.17
N PHE A 121 1.24 -2.05 0.44
CA PHE A 121 1.97 -2.21 1.68
C PHE A 121 1.49 -1.17 2.69
N THR A 122 1.40 -1.58 3.95
CA THR A 122 1.40 -0.65 5.07
C THR A 122 2.82 -0.15 5.26
N GLU A 123 3.02 1.16 5.14
CA GLU A 123 4.27 1.81 5.51
C GLU A 123 4.22 2.16 7.00
N ASP A 124 5.17 1.65 7.77
CA ASP A 124 5.26 1.89 9.22
C ASP A 124 6.71 2.05 9.66
N THR A 125 6.93 2.47 10.91
CA THR A 125 8.25 2.64 11.51
C THR A 125 8.48 1.66 12.65
N PHE A 126 9.55 0.88 12.56
CA PHE A 126 9.98 -0.03 13.63
C PHE A 126 11.45 0.21 14.00
N SER A 127 11.72 0.43 15.31
CA SER A 127 13.07 0.69 15.82
C SER A 127 13.80 1.84 15.09
N GLY A 128 13.07 2.86 14.65
CA GLY A 128 13.60 4.01 13.92
C GLY A 128 13.87 3.79 12.43
N TYR A 129 13.44 2.66 11.86
CA TYR A 129 13.54 2.35 10.43
C TYR A 129 12.17 2.17 9.81
N ARG A 130 12.05 2.48 8.53
CA ARG A 130 10.83 2.19 7.77
C ARG A 130 10.69 0.69 7.51
N THR A 131 9.45 0.24 7.48
CA THR A 131 9.05 -1.13 7.15
C THR A 131 7.88 -1.08 6.17
N PHE A 132 7.81 -2.09 5.29
CA PHE A 132 6.74 -2.24 4.33
C PHE A 132 6.11 -3.61 4.52
N GLN A 133 4.96 -3.63 5.18
CA GLN A 133 4.20 -4.84 5.49
C GLN A 133 3.20 -5.10 4.36
N SER A 134 3.16 -6.29 3.79
CA SER A 134 2.18 -6.62 2.75
C SER A 134 0.78 -6.67 3.35
N ILE A 135 -0.22 -6.10 2.68
CA ILE A 135 -1.61 -6.25 3.14
C ILE A 135 -2.16 -7.65 2.86
N LYS A 136 -1.49 -8.47 2.03
CA LYS A 136 -1.87 -9.86 1.76
C LYS A 136 -1.75 -10.74 3.00
N ASN A 137 -0.77 -10.45 3.84
CA ASN A 137 -0.56 -11.15 5.09
C ASN A 137 0.21 -10.24 6.06
N SER A 138 -0.37 -9.97 7.22
CA SER A 138 0.20 -9.08 8.23
C SER A 138 1.52 -9.57 8.83
N THR A 139 1.93 -10.81 8.58
CA THR A 139 3.24 -11.31 9.01
C THR A 139 4.33 -11.13 7.95
N TRP A 140 3.98 -10.74 6.72
CA TRP A 140 4.90 -10.68 5.59
C TRP A 140 5.38 -9.26 5.35
N TYR A 141 6.69 -9.10 5.25
CA TYR A 141 7.35 -7.81 5.05
C TYR A 141 8.27 -7.86 3.83
N LEU A 142 8.37 -6.74 3.12
CA LEU A 142 9.43 -6.55 2.15
C LEU A 142 10.78 -6.73 2.83
N GLY A 143 11.69 -7.51 2.24
CA GLY A 143 12.98 -7.76 2.87
C GLY A 143 14.08 -8.17 1.92
N PHE A 144 15.31 -7.81 2.32
CA PHE A 144 16.53 -8.15 1.58
C PHE A 144 17.56 -8.78 2.52
N LYS A 145 18.24 -9.81 2.03
CA LYS A 145 19.36 -10.45 2.72
C LYS A 145 20.56 -9.50 2.72
N ARG A 146 21.56 -9.78 3.56
CA ARG A 146 22.82 -9.01 3.58
C ARG A 146 23.52 -9.00 2.20
N SER A 147 23.37 -10.07 1.42
CA SER A 147 23.88 -10.17 0.05
C SER A 147 23.10 -9.34 -0.99
N GLY A 148 22.07 -8.59 -0.57
CA GLY A 148 21.14 -7.86 -1.43
C GLY A 148 20.15 -8.73 -2.19
N LYS A 149 20.23 -10.07 -2.12
CA LYS A 149 19.18 -10.94 -2.66
C LYS A 149 17.88 -10.73 -1.89
N VAL A 150 16.75 -10.82 -2.58
CA VAL A 150 15.43 -10.81 -1.96
C VAL A 150 15.36 -11.86 -0.85
N LYS A 151 14.80 -11.46 0.28
CA LYS A 151 14.29 -12.39 1.28
C LYS A 151 12.78 -12.42 1.09
N GLN A 152 12.26 -13.54 0.60
CA GLN A 152 10.85 -13.62 0.23
C GLN A 152 9.95 -13.21 1.40
N PRO A 153 8.88 -12.43 1.16
CA PRO A 153 8.00 -11.91 2.19
C PRO A 153 7.49 -12.97 3.18
N HIS A 154 7.16 -14.18 2.72
CA HIS A 154 6.74 -15.27 3.60
C HIS A 154 7.82 -15.76 4.59
N ASN A 155 9.08 -15.39 4.36
CA ASN A 155 10.21 -15.73 5.24
C ASN A 155 10.67 -14.56 6.12
N THR A 156 10.02 -13.39 6.06
CA THR A 156 10.41 -12.20 6.82
C THR A 156 9.57 -12.02 8.07
N THR A 157 10.06 -11.19 9.00
CA THR A 157 9.30 -10.68 10.14
C THR A 157 9.74 -9.23 10.41
N PHE A 158 8.88 -8.44 11.06
CA PHE A 158 9.17 -7.03 11.38
C PHE A 158 10.46 -6.85 12.20
N SER A 159 10.79 -7.82 13.06
CA SER A 159 11.95 -7.75 13.95
C SER A 159 13.27 -7.98 13.23
N GLN A 160 13.28 -8.59 12.03
CA GLN A 160 14.50 -8.87 11.30
C GLN A 160 15.12 -7.59 10.71
N LYS A 161 16.46 -7.47 10.76
CA LYS A 161 17.18 -6.37 10.07
C LYS A 161 16.90 -6.34 8.57
N ALA A 162 16.56 -7.48 7.96
CA ALA A 162 16.21 -7.62 6.56
C ALA A 162 15.00 -6.79 6.12
N ALA A 163 14.06 -6.52 7.03
CA ALA A 163 12.81 -5.81 6.76
C ALA A 163 12.88 -4.29 7.09
N ARG A 164 14.09 -3.76 7.31
CA ARG A 164 14.31 -2.37 7.77
C ARG A 164 14.92 -1.53 6.66
N PHE A 165 14.35 -0.35 6.44
CA PHE A 165 14.72 0.54 5.35
C PHE A 165 14.96 1.97 5.82
N VAL A 166 15.76 2.70 5.04
CA VAL A 166 15.92 4.16 5.14
C VAL A 166 15.51 4.75 3.81
N THR A 167 14.70 5.80 3.84
CA THR A 167 14.28 6.51 2.62
C THR A 167 14.91 7.88 2.55
N TYR A 168 15.45 8.23 1.40
CA TYR A 168 15.99 9.57 1.12
C TYR A 168 15.13 10.23 0.05
N PHE A 169 14.62 11.43 0.34
CA PHE A 169 13.89 12.22 -0.66
C PHE A 169 14.84 12.62 -1.79
N SER A 170 14.34 12.57 -3.03
CA SER A 170 15.05 13.17 -4.16
C SER A 170 14.70 14.65 -4.23
N LEU A 171 15.67 15.54 -4.02
CA LEU A 171 15.45 16.99 -4.06
C LEU A 171 14.98 17.50 -5.42
N SER A 172 15.17 16.71 -6.49
CA SER A 172 14.64 16.98 -7.83
C SER A 172 13.12 16.78 -7.98
N SER A 173 12.41 16.41 -6.91
CA SER A 173 10.96 16.19 -6.90
C SER A 173 10.17 17.29 -6.18
N ILE A 174 10.80 18.42 -5.89
CA ILE A 174 10.13 19.65 -5.45
C ILE A 174 9.86 20.48 -6.70
N PRO A 175 8.59 20.84 -7.00
CA PRO A 175 8.24 21.65 -8.17
C PRO A 175 8.87 23.05 -8.14
#